data_AF-A0A850I845-F1
#
_entry.id   AF-A0A850I845-F1
#
_cell.length_a   1.000
_cell.length_b   1.000
_cell.length_c   1.000
_cell.angle_alpha   90.00
_cell.angle_beta   90.00
_cell.angle_gamma   90.00
#
_symmetry.space_group_name_H-M   'P 1'
#
loop_
_entity.id
_entity.type
_entity.pdbx_description
1 polymer ?
#
loop_
_entity_poly.entity_id
_entity_poly.type
_entity_poly.pdbx_seq_one_letter_code
_entity_poly.pdbx_strand_id
1 'polypeptide(L)'
;MVDVHRLDDVTARLGDVVLDPATWPSFMDEVCAAVGATGAAMLQSDIRTEDIPRTQSITDYFTKTYFPQNFHLTDIRAARGVPLMLAGADVITDADLFASETEMLRDPLYTTLGEFGLKWFAAVSFRSGPALWGLTIQRSPKEGMFEADEVKALSRMSARLTEAATLSAVVGRSALSGITSALDLIQVAAIAVGRYGAIIGMNGQAEACLGHDLAIRNNRLTLLDRQANADLTRLIDQLAHSSDLQPLPSSPIVVRRIDKRPLVIQMQPVPPAARSPFLGARALLLIRYLEGNPAFDQALLAATFELTPAQARLAARLARGDSVETAAQEAGVAVATARNQIKTIFQKTGTHRQAELVALLHRVK
;
A
#
# COMPACT_ATOMS: atom_id res chain seq x y z
N MET A 1 -22.65 31.48 -6.37
CA MET A 1 -21.58 32.47 -6.52
C MET A 1 -20.40 31.95 -5.72
N VAL A 2 -19.29 31.63 -6.40
CA VAL A 2 -18.05 31.15 -5.76
C VAL A 2 -17.50 32.21 -4.82
N ASP A 3 -17.21 31.81 -3.59
CA ASP A 3 -16.45 32.62 -2.63
C ASP A 3 -14.95 32.46 -2.93
N VAL A 4 -14.43 33.36 -3.76
CA VAL A 4 -13.03 33.33 -4.22
C VAL A 4 -12.04 33.47 -3.06
N HIS A 5 -12.33 34.34 -2.09
CA HIS A 5 -11.44 34.53 -0.94
C HIS A 5 -11.37 33.26 -0.10
N ARG A 6 -12.53 32.66 0.18
CA ARG A 6 -12.59 31.39 0.90
C ARG A 6 -11.88 30.27 0.13
N LEU A 7 -12.02 30.22 -1.20
CA LEU A 7 -11.35 29.22 -2.02
C LEU A 7 -9.82 29.37 -1.95
N ASP A 8 -9.32 30.60 -2.00
CA ASP A 8 -7.90 30.89 -1.88
C ASP A 8 -7.37 30.53 -0.48
N ASP A 9 -8.12 30.83 0.58
CA ASP A 9 -7.78 30.46 1.97
C ASP A 9 -7.71 28.94 2.17
N VAL A 10 -8.71 28.21 1.66
CA VAL A 10 -8.76 26.74 1.72
C VAL A 10 -7.57 26.15 0.95
N THR A 11 -7.27 26.69 -0.24
CA THR A 11 -6.14 26.24 -1.06
C THR A 11 -4.79 26.53 -0.39
N ALA A 12 -4.66 27.62 0.37
CA ALA A 12 -3.45 27.94 1.12
C ALA A 12 -3.15 26.91 2.22
N ARG A 13 -4.17 26.22 2.73
CA ARG A 13 -4.05 25.17 3.76
C ARG A 13 -3.75 23.78 3.20
N LEU A 14 -3.56 23.63 1.88
CA LEU A 14 -3.21 22.35 1.26
C LEU A 14 -1.98 21.69 1.88
N GLY A 15 -1.03 22.48 2.42
CA GLY A 15 0.14 21.96 3.10
C GLY A 15 -0.17 21.09 4.33
N ASP A 16 -1.24 21.38 5.06
CA ASP A 16 -1.65 20.62 6.25
C ASP A 16 -2.19 19.23 5.86
N VAL A 17 -2.87 19.15 4.71
CA VAL A 17 -3.50 17.94 4.18
C VAL A 17 -2.45 16.91 3.73
N VAL A 18 -1.27 17.39 3.34
CA VAL A 18 -0.18 16.54 2.87
C VAL A 18 0.35 15.60 3.94
N LEU A 19 0.34 16.03 5.19
CA LEU A 19 0.92 15.28 6.32
C LEU A 19 0.01 14.16 6.83
N ASP A 20 -1.31 14.30 6.65
CA ASP A 20 -2.28 13.29 7.03
C ASP A 20 -3.27 13.01 5.88
N PRO A 21 -3.05 11.91 5.12
CA PRO A 21 -3.94 11.52 4.04
C PRO A 21 -5.41 11.34 4.45
N ALA A 22 -5.73 11.14 5.73
CA ALA A 22 -7.10 11.01 6.20
C ALA A 22 -7.89 12.33 6.14
N THR A 23 -7.20 13.47 5.97
CA THR A 23 -7.82 14.80 5.97
C THR A 23 -8.32 15.27 4.60
N TRP A 24 -7.99 14.57 3.50
CA TRP A 24 -8.44 14.90 2.15
C TRP A 24 -9.97 15.09 2.03
N PRO A 25 -10.83 14.22 2.59
CA PRO A 25 -12.28 14.42 2.59
C PRO A 25 -12.71 15.77 3.18
N SER A 26 -12.15 16.14 4.34
CA SER A 26 -12.49 17.40 5.01
C SER A 26 -12.04 18.62 4.20
N PHE A 27 -10.87 18.57 3.57
CA PHE A 27 -10.41 19.61 2.66
C PHE A 27 -11.37 19.77 1.47
N MET A 28 -11.83 18.66 0.89
CA MET A 28 -12.79 18.70 -0.22
C MET A 28 -14.15 19.24 0.20
N ASP A 29 -14.62 18.98 1.42
CA ASP A 29 -15.84 19.59 1.96
C ASP A 29 -15.70 21.13 2.03
N GLU A 30 -14.53 21.64 2.45
CA GLU A 30 -14.25 23.07 2.47
C GLU A 30 -14.23 23.69 1.04
N VAL A 31 -13.66 22.98 0.07
CA VAL A 31 -13.69 23.37 -1.35
C VAL A 31 -15.13 23.42 -1.87
N CYS A 32 -15.92 22.37 -1.62
CA CYS A 32 -17.33 22.31 -2.01
C CYS A 32 -18.14 23.47 -1.42
N ALA A 33 -17.91 23.81 -0.15
CA ALA A 33 -18.56 24.95 0.48
C ALA A 33 -18.17 26.30 -0.14
N ALA A 34 -16.91 26.48 -0.54
CA ALA A 34 -16.44 27.70 -1.20
C ALA A 34 -17.03 27.88 -2.61
N VAL A 35 -17.24 26.78 -3.34
CA VAL A 35 -17.75 26.83 -4.71
C VAL A 35 -19.25 26.54 -4.82
N GLY A 36 -19.97 26.36 -3.70
CA GLY A 36 -21.40 26.05 -3.71
C GLY A 36 -21.71 24.76 -4.46
N ALA A 37 -21.01 23.68 -4.11
CA ALA A 37 -21.18 22.35 -4.70
C ALA A 37 -21.61 21.31 -3.66
N THR A 38 -22.32 20.29 -4.15
CA THR A 38 -22.84 19.20 -3.33
C THR A 38 -21.74 18.27 -2.81
N GLY A 39 -20.72 17.97 -3.62
CA GLY A 39 -19.63 17.10 -3.19
C GLY A 39 -18.50 16.98 -4.19
N ALA A 40 -17.41 16.34 -3.77
CA ALA A 40 -16.23 16.15 -4.60
C ALA A 40 -15.54 14.79 -4.40
N ALA A 41 -14.83 14.36 -5.43
CA ALA A 41 -14.06 13.11 -5.44
C ALA A 41 -12.79 13.26 -6.27
N MET A 42 -11.69 12.65 -5.83
CA MET A 42 -10.44 12.63 -6.58
C MET A 42 -10.34 11.38 -7.45
N LEU A 43 -10.31 11.53 -8.76
CA LEU A 43 -10.22 10.40 -9.69
C LEU A 43 -8.92 10.47 -10.48
N GLN A 44 -8.16 9.38 -10.50
CA GLN A 44 -7.07 9.22 -11.45
C GLN A 44 -7.63 8.99 -12.87
N SER A 45 -6.94 9.47 -13.90
CA SER A 45 -7.42 9.40 -15.28
C SER A 45 -7.38 7.99 -15.87
N ASP A 46 -6.40 7.18 -15.46
CA ASP A 46 -6.13 5.84 -16.00
C ASP A 46 -6.73 4.73 -15.11
N ILE A 47 -6.39 4.70 -13.83
CA ILE A 47 -6.73 3.64 -12.89
C ILE A 47 -7.65 4.20 -11.80
N ARG A 48 -8.95 4.00 -11.96
CA ARG A 48 -9.98 4.47 -11.02
C ARG A 48 -10.31 3.39 -10.01
N THR A 49 -10.12 3.68 -8.73
CA THR A 49 -10.24 2.70 -7.65
C THR A 49 -11.24 3.16 -6.59
N GLU A 50 -11.90 2.23 -5.90
CA GLU A 50 -12.96 2.52 -4.92
C GLU A 50 -12.46 3.13 -3.60
N ASP A 51 -11.17 3.36 -3.45
CA ASP A 51 -10.56 3.88 -2.22
C ASP A 51 -10.13 5.35 -2.36
N ILE A 52 -10.53 6.00 -3.45
CA ILE A 52 -10.23 7.40 -3.67
C ILE A 52 -10.82 8.30 -2.58
N PRO A 53 -10.12 9.39 -2.20
CA PRO A 53 -10.72 10.42 -1.37
C PRO A 53 -12.00 10.97 -2.02
N ARG A 54 -13.05 11.10 -1.21
CA ARG A 54 -14.31 11.76 -1.59
C ARG A 54 -14.99 12.41 -0.38
N THR A 55 -15.87 13.37 -0.63
CA THR A 55 -16.75 13.96 0.39
C THR A 55 -17.83 12.97 0.79
N GLN A 56 -18.28 13.05 2.05
CA GLN A 56 -19.31 12.15 2.58
C GLN A 56 -20.63 12.24 1.82
N SER A 57 -20.95 13.43 1.28
CA SER A 57 -22.18 13.73 0.55
C SER A 57 -22.39 12.91 -0.72
N ILE A 58 -21.32 12.39 -1.33
CA ILE A 58 -21.40 11.59 -2.56
C ILE A 58 -20.87 10.15 -2.37
N THR A 59 -20.58 9.75 -1.13
CA THR A 59 -20.09 8.40 -0.81
C THR A 59 -21.05 7.33 -1.34
N ASP A 60 -22.36 7.50 -1.11
CA ASP A 60 -23.37 6.53 -1.52
C ASP A 60 -23.42 6.32 -3.03
N TYR A 61 -23.29 7.38 -3.83
CA TYR A 61 -23.21 7.27 -5.29
C TYR A 61 -22.01 6.42 -5.71
N PHE A 62 -20.84 6.65 -5.11
CA PHE A 62 -19.62 5.92 -5.45
C PHE A 62 -19.66 4.45 -5.02
N THR A 63 -20.10 4.18 -3.78
CA THR A 63 -20.05 2.83 -3.18
C THR A 63 -21.20 1.94 -3.60
N LYS A 64 -22.38 2.48 -3.92
CA LYS A 64 -23.55 1.69 -4.31
C LYS A 64 -23.72 1.57 -5.81
N THR A 65 -23.17 2.51 -6.58
CA THR A 65 -23.44 2.58 -8.02
C THR A 65 -22.19 2.72 -8.89
N TYR A 66 -21.41 3.80 -8.77
CA TYR A 66 -20.37 4.12 -9.75
C TYR A 66 -19.30 3.03 -9.90
N PHE A 67 -18.79 2.48 -8.80
CA PHE A 67 -17.84 1.37 -8.85
C PHE A 67 -18.53 0.01 -9.07
N PRO A 68 -19.59 -0.37 -8.31
CA PRO A 68 -20.23 -1.68 -8.47
C PRO A 68 -20.84 -1.93 -9.86
N GLN A 69 -21.34 -0.88 -10.53
CA GLN A 69 -21.92 -0.98 -11.86
C GLN A 69 -20.92 -0.67 -12.98
N ASN A 70 -19.63 -0.59 -12.66
CA ASN A 70 -18.54 -0.37 -13.62
C ASN A 70 -18.60 0.95 -14.41
N PHE A 71 -19.34 1.96 -13.94
CA PHE A 71 -19.35 3.29 -14.58
C PHE A 71 -17.96 3.91 -14.66
N HIS A 72 -17.07 3.59 -13.72
CA HIS A 72 -15.66 4.04 -13.76
C HIS A 72 -14.89 3.58 -15.01
N LEU A 73 -15.33 2.52 -15.70
CA LEU A 73 -14.72 2.02 -16.95
C LEU A 73 -15.30 2.67 -18.20
N THR A 74 -16.52 3.21 -18.12
CA THR A 74 -17.27 3.78 -19.24
C THR A 74 -17.67 5.25 -19.02
N ASP A 75 -17.06 5.92 -18.04
CA ASP A 75 -17.38 7.32 -17.69
C ASP A 75 -17.12 8.23 -18.89
N ILE A 76 -18.21 8.70 -19.50
CA ILE A 76 -18.17 9.55 -20.69
C ILE A 76 -17.41 10.85 -20.45
N ARG A 77 -17.40 11.36 -19.21
CA ARG A 77 -16.64 12.56 -18.83
C ARG A 77 -15.15 12.30 -18.86
N ALA A 78 -14.72 11.09 -18.48
CA ALA A 78 -13.33 10.67 -18.61
C ALA A 78 -12.94 10.54 -20.09
N ALA A 79 -13.77 9.86 -20.88
CA ALA A 79 -13.51 9.60 -22.30
C ALA A 79 -13.36 10.88 -23.12
N ARG A 80 -14.18 11.90 -22.84
CA ARG A 80 -14.14 13.20 -23.55
C ARG A 80 -13.21 14.21 -22.89
N GLY A 81 -13.08 14.18 -21.57
CA GLY A 81 -12.38 15.21 -20.79
C GLY A 81 -10.88 14.99 -20.62
N VAL A 82 -10.44 13.73 -20.45
CA VAL A 82 -9.01 13.41 -20.29
C VAL A 82 -8.17 13.91 -21.49
N PRO A 83 -8.59 13.75 -22.76
CA PRO A 83 -7.87 14.33 -23.89
C PRO A 83 -7.70 15.86 -23.80
N LEU A 84 -8.72 16.58 -23.33
CA LEU A 84 -8.66 18.04 -23.16
C LEU A 84 -7.67 18.43 -22.06
N MET A 85 -7.68 17.73 -20.93
CA MET A 85 -6.72 17.94 -19.84
C MET A 85 -5.29 17.64 -20.28
N LEU A 86 -5.07 16.58 -21.05
CA LEU A 86 -3.77 16.25 -21.63
C LEU A 86 -3.30 17.32 -22.64
N ALA A 87 -4.23 17.99 -23.30
CA ALA A 87 -3.96 19.14 -24.17
C ALA A 87 -3.75 20.46 -23.41
N GLY A 88 -3.83 20.46 -22.07
CA GLY A 88 -3.53 21.60 -21.21
C GLY A 88 -4.73 22.30 -20.58
N ALA A 89 -5.94 21.74 -20.66
CA ALA A 89 -7.09 22.30 -19.95
C ALA A 89 -6.98 22.05 -18.44
N ASP A 90 -6.82 23.14 -17.67
CA ASP A 90 -6.77 23.07 -16.19
C ASP A 90 -8.11 22.65 -15.56
N VAL A 91 -9.22 23.04 -16.19
CA VAL A 91 -10.58 22.72 -15.75
C VAL A 91 -11.39 22.31 -16.96
N ILE A 92 -12.21 21.28 -16.80
CA ILE A 92 -13.25 20.89 -17.75
C ILE A 92 -14.60 20.89 -17.03
N THR A 93 -15.66 21.17 -17.77
CA THR A 93 -17.05 21.17 -17.31
C THR A 93 -17.93 20.41 -18.28
N ASP A 94 -19.21 20.16 -17.93
CA ASP A 94 -20.16 19.56 -18.88
C ASP A 94 -20.26 20.35 -20.21
N ALA A 95 -20.11 21.68 -20.16
CA ALA A 95 -20.19 22.54 -21.35
C ALA A 95 -19.04 22.30 -22.34
N ASP A 96 -17.89 21.82 -21.86
CA ASP A 96 -16.74 21.46 -22.70
C ASP A 96 -16.90 20.04 -23.31
N LEU A 97 -17.72 19.20 -22.67
CA LEU A 97 -17.83 17.78 -22.97
C LEU A 97 -19.01 17.44 -23.87
N PHE A 98 -20.06 18.27 -23.89
CA PHE A 98 -21.30 18.01 -24.63
C PHE A 98 -21.72 19.21 -25.47
N ALA A 99 -22.32 18.96 -26.62
CA ALA A 99 -22.85 20.03 -27.48
C ALA A 99 -24.15 20.64 -26.91
N SER A 100 -24.88 19.88 -26.08
CA SER A 100 -26.11 20.35 -25.43
C SER A 100 -26.44 19.54 -24.18
N GLU A 101 -27.22 20.12 -23.28
CA GLU A 101 -27.75 19.42 -22.10
C GLU A 101 -28.60 18.20 -22.49
N THR A 102 -29.35 18.27 -23.60
CA THR A 102 -30.14 17.14 -24.09
C THR A 102 -29.25 15.98 -24.54
N GLU A 103 -28.08 16.24 -25.13
CA GLU A 103 -27.11 15.20 -25.45
C GLU A 103 -26.53 14.59 -24.16
N MET A 104 -26.12 15.43 -23.21
CA MET A 104 -25.57 15.03 -21.92
C MET A 104 -26.50 14.07 -21.16
N LEU A 105 -27.79 14.42 -21.05
CA LEU A 105 -28.79 13.63 -20.33
C LEU A 105 -29.16 12.30 -21.01
N ARG A 106 -28.71 12.02 -22.24
CA ARG A 106 -28.90 10.72 -22.89
C ARG A 106 -27.93 9.66 -22.38
N ASP A 107 -26.80 10.07 -21.80
CA ASP A 107 -25.81 9.12 -21.28
C ASP A 107 -26.31 8.49 -19.96
N PRO A 108 -26.21 7.15 -19.79
CA PRO A 108 -26.66 6.46 -18.59
C PRO A 108 -26.08 7.02 -17.28
N LEU A 109 -24.86 7.58 -17.33
CA LEU A 109 -24.20 8.18 -16.17
C LEU A 109 -25.04 9.30 -15.55
N TYR A 110 -25.67 10.15 -16.36
CA TYR A 110 -26.44 11.32 -15.88
C TYR A 110 -27.81 10.93 -15.34
N THR A 111 -28.43 9.87 -15.89
CA THR A 111 -29.65 9.29 -15.31
C THR A 111 -29.36 8.83 -13.88
N THR A 112 -28.27 8.09 -13.69
CA THR A 112 -27.85 7.60 -12.38
C THR A 112 -27.45 8.74 -11.44
N LEU A 113 -26.69 9.74 -11.89
CA LEU A 113 -26.37 10.92 -11.07
C LEU A 113 -27.64 11.61 -10.55
N GLY A 114 -28.67 11.69 -11.39
CA GLY A 114 -29.98 12.26 -11.04
C GLY A 114 -30.68 11.55 -9.88
N GLU A 115 -30.53 10.23 -9.74
CA GLU A 115 -31.07 9.45 -8.61
C GLU A 115 -30.47 9.87 -7.25
N PHE A 116 -29.25 10.42 -7.28
CA PHE A 116 -28.54 10.95 -6.11
C PHE A 116 -28.65 12.49 -6.01
N GLY A 117 -29.49 13.12 -6.82
CA GLY A 117 -29.67 14.57 -6.84
C GLY A 117 -28.50 15.35 -7.43
N LEU A 118 -27.62 14.70 -8.19
CA LEU A 118 -26.46 15.29 -8.85
C LEU A 118 -26.75 15.52 -10.33
N LYS A 119 -26.11 16.52 -10.94
CA LYS A 119 -26.29 16.81 -12.37
C LYS A 119 -25.08 17.45 -13.02
N TRP A 120 -24.55 18.51 -12.41
CA TRP A 120 -23.50 19.33 -13.02
C TRP A 120 -22.13 18.94 -12.50
N PHE A 121 -21.12 19.10 -13.34
CA PHE A 121 -19.79 18.59 -13.15
C PHE A 121 -18.73 19.61 -13.57
N ALA A 122 -17.71 19.72 -12.75
CA ALA A 122 -16.41 20.25 -13.13
C ALA A 122 -15.32 19.29 -12.67
N ALA A 123 -14.18 19.29 -13.36
CA ALA A 123 -12.98 18.64 -12.88
C ALA A 123 -11.77 19.55 -13.01
N VAL A 124 -11.10 19.80 -11.88
CA VAL A 124 -9.81 20.48 -11.84
C VAL A 124 -8.73 19.45 -12.06
N SER A 125 -7.98 19.59 -13.15
CA SER A 125 -6.86 18.72 -13.47
C SER A 125 -5.67 19.01 -12.57
N PHE A 126 -4.93 17.98 -12.19
CA PHE A 126 -3.65 18.10 -11.49
C PHE A 126 -2.80 16.84 -11.69
N ARG A 127 -1.52 16.88 -11.33
CA ARG A 127 -0.60 15.75 -11.52
C ARG A 127 0.00 15.25 -10.20
N SER A 128 0.24 13.94 -10.16
CA SER A 128 1.19 13.33 -9.21
C SER A 128 2.12 12.41 -9.99
N GLY A 129 3.37 12.85 -10.17
CA GLY A 129 4.31 12.20 -11.08
C GLY A 129 3.73 12.06 -12.50
N PRO A 130 3.76 10.86 -13.10
CA PRO A 130 3.21 10.65 -14.45
C PRO A 130 1.68 10.61 -14.48
N ALA A 131 1.02 10.36 -13.34
CA ALA A 131 -0.43 10.19 -13.28
C ALA A 131 -1.15 11.54 -13.36
N LEU A 132 -2.16 11.61 -14.24
CA LEU A 132 -3.11 12.71 -14.30
C LEU A 132 -4.28 12.39 -13.37
N TRP A 133 -4.68 13.38 -12.59
CA TRP A 133 -5.78 13.30 -11.64
C TRP A 133 -6.79 14.44 -11.92
N GLY A 134 -8.03 14.20 -11.53
CA GLY A 134 -9.09 15.21 -11.51
C GLY A 134 -9.70 15.31 -10.12
N LEU A 135 -9.71 16.51 -9.56
CA LEU A 135 -10.61 16.85 -8.45
C LEU A 135 -11.98 17.13 -9.09
N THR A 136 -12.84 16.12 -9.06
CA THR A 136 -14.20 16.22 -9.60
C THR A 136 -15.11 16.86 -8.58
N ILE A 137 -15.91 17.82 -9.03
CA ILE A 137 -16.84 18.60 -8.21
C ILE A 137 -18.22 18.40 -8.82
N GLN A 138 -19.16 17.95 -8.00
CA GLN A 138 -20.52 17.61 -8.38
C GLN A 138 -21.48 18.65 -7.81
N ARG A 139 -22.39 19.15 -8.66
CA ARG A 139 -23.44 20.09 -8.32
C ARG A 139 -24.81 19.47 -8.58
N SER A 140 -25.79 19.82 -7.75
CA SER A 140 -27.19 19.48 -7.93
C SER A 140 -27.84 20.34 -9.02
N PRO A 141 -29.02 19.96 -9.54
CA PRO A 141 -29.77 20.80 -10.48
C PRO A 141 -30.03 22.22 -9.97
N LYS A 142 -30.16 22.41 -8.64
CA LYS A 142 -30.46 23.71 -8.01
C LYS A 142 -29.24 24.63 -7.95
N GLU A 143 -28.04 24.06 -7.96
CA GLU A 143 -26.78 24.81 -7.87
C GLU A 143 -26.33 25.38 -9.21
N GLY A 144 -26.89 24.88 -10.32
CA GLY A 144 -26.61 25.36 -11.67
C GLY A 144 -25.28 24.88 -12.25
N MET A 145 -25.07 25.17 -13.53
CA MET A 145 -23.82 24.87 -14.23
C MET A 145 -22.67 25.73 -13.68
N PHE A 146 -21.44 25.32 -13.96
CA PHE A 146 -20.26 26.15 -13.63
C PHE A 146 -20.11 27.27 -14.66
N GLU A 147 -20.16 28.51 -14.19
CA GLU A 147 -19.99 29.69 -15.04
C GLU A 147 -18.51 30.00 -15.30
N ALA A 148 -18.21 30.81 -16.32
CA ALA A 148 -16.83 31.05 -16.77
C ALA A 148 -15.91 31.68 -15.71
N ASP A 149 -16.45 32.53 -14.84
CA ASP A 149 -15.73 33.13 -13.71
C ASP A 149 -15.44 32.09 -12.61
N GLU A 150 -16.37 31.16 -12.36
CA GLU A 150 -16.20 30.03 -11.44
C GLU A 150 -15.13 29.05 -11.95
N VAL A 151 -15.14 28.74 -13.26
CA VAL A 151 -14.10 27.93 -13.92
C VAL A 151 -12.72 28.57 -13.77
N LYS A 152 -12.63 29.90 -13.96
CA LYS A 152 -11.37 30.65 -13.77
C LYS A 152 -10.91 30.64 -12.31
N ALA A 153 -11.82 30.62 -11.35
CA ALA A 153 -11.47 30.51 -9.94
C ALA A 153 -10.91 29.11 -9.62
N LEU A 154 -11.55 28.07 -10.12
CA LEU A 154 -11.14 26.67 -9.97
C LEU A 154 -9.77 26.37 -10.59
N SER A 155 -9.46 26.97 -11.76
CA SER A 155 -8.19 26.71 -12.44
C SER A 155 -6.96 27.13 -11.62
N ARG A 156 -7.10 28.12 -10.72
CA ARG A 156 -6.03 28.53 -9.80
C ARG A 156 -5.59 27.42 -8.84
N MET A 157 -6.43 26.42 -8.61
CA MET A 157 -6.12 25.28 -7.74
C MET A 157 -5.24 24.22 -8.42
N SER A 158 -5.24 24.13 -9.75
CA SER A 158 -4.55 23.07 -10.53
C SER A 158 -3.07 22.90 -10.11
N ALA A 159 -2.32 24.01 -10.09
CA ALA A 159 -0.91 24.01 -9.72
C ALA A 159 -0.69 23.64 -8.24
N ARG A 160 -1.53 24.15 -7.34
CA ARG A 160 -1.45 23.89 -5.89
C ARG A 160 -1.80 22.45 -5.54
N LEU A 161 -2.81 21.88 -6.20
CA LEU A 161 -3.15 20.46 -6.08
C LEU A 161 -2.02 19.58 -6.60
N THR A 162 -1.36 19.97 -7.69
CA THR A 162 -0.18 19.25 -8.21
C THR A 162 0.98 19.25 -7.20
N GLU A 163 1.25 20.40 -6.59
CA GLU A 163 2.27 20.54 -5.52
C GLU A 163 1.92 19.65 -4.32
N ALA A 164 0.70 19.74 -3.80
CA ALA A 164 0.23 18.97 -2.65
C ALA A 164 0.22 17.46 -2.91
N ALA A 165 -0.27 17.02 -4.07
CA ALA A 165 -0.29 15.61 -4.44
C ALA A 165 1.12 15.03 -4.58
N THR A 166 2.04 15.80 -5.17
CA THR A 166 3.46 15.43 -5.29
C THR A 166 4.10 15.29 -3.90
N LEU A 167 3.90 16.27 -3.02
CA LEU A 167 4.46 16.21 -1.67
C LEU A 167 3.84 15.07 -0.84
N SER A 168 2.54 14.82 -0.97
CA SER A 168 1.87 13.68 -0.31
C SER A 168 2.41 12.33 -0.79
N ALA A 169 2.72 12.19 -2.09
CA ALA A 169 3.37 10.99 -2.61
C ALA A 169 4.79 10.80 -2.02
N VAL A 170 5.55 11.88 -1.84
CA VAL A 170 6.89 11.86 -1.23
C VAL A 170 6.84 11.49 0.26
N VAL A 171 5.91 12.10 1.02
CA VAL A 171 5.69 11.78 2.44
C VAL A 171 5.27 10.32 2.59
N GLY A 172 4.29 9.86 1.81
CA GLY A 172 3.85 8.47 1.82
C GLY A 172 4.99 7.50 1.48
N ARG A 173 5.86 7.86 0.53
CA ARG A 173 7.03 7.04 0.15
C ARG A 173 8.05 6.97 1.27
N SER A 174 8.28 8.08 1.96
CA SER A 174 9.18 8.15 3.10
C SER A 174 8.69 7.29 4.26
N ALA A 175 7.38 7.35 4.58
CA ALA A 175 6.76 6.49 5.58
C ALA A 175 6.85 5.01 5.19
N LEU A 176 6.56 4.66 3.93
CA LEU A 176 6.68 3.30 3.42
C LEU A 176 8.12 2.78 3.50
N SER A 177 9.10 3.60 3.10
CA SER A 177 10.52 3.29 3.20
C SER A 177 10.91 3.00 4.65
N GLY A 178 10.49 3.85 5.60
CA GLY A 178 10.74 3.65 7.03
C GLY A 178 10.21 2.32 7.55
N ILE A 179 9.00 1.92 7.13
CA ILE A 179 8.43 0.61 7.46
C ILE A 179 9.27 -0.53 6.89
N THR A 180 9.62 -0.46 5.60
CA THR A 180 10.41 -1.51 4.95
C THR A 180 11.82 -1.62 5.54
N SER A 181 12.45 -0.50 5.90
CA SER A 181 13.75 -0.46 6.57
C SER A 181 13.68 -1.02 8.00
N ALA A 182 12.63 -0.73 8.76
CA ALA A 182 12.43 -1.32 10.08
C ALA A 182 12.29 -2.85 10.00
N LEU A 183 11.57 -3.36 8.99
CA LEU A 183 11.47 -4.81 8.72
C LEU A 183 12.83 -5.40 8.29
N ASP A 184 13.67 -4.64 7.59
CA ASP A 184 15.02 -5.04 7.21
C ASP A 184 15.92 -5.29 8.44
N LEU A 185 15.84 -4.40 9.44
CA LEU A 185 16.59 -4.51 10.70
C LEU A 185 16.26 -5.78 11.49
N ILE A 186 15.01 -6.26 11.40
CA ILE A 186 14.57 -7.52 12.05
C ILE A 186 14.58 -8.71 11.09
N GLN A 187 15.27 -8.58 9.95
CA GLN A 187 15.47 -9.65 8.97
C GLN A 187 14.16 -10.23 8.40
N VAL A 188 13.15 -9.38 8.21
CA VAL A 188 11.90 -9.73 7.54
C VAL A 188 11.90 -9.15 6.14
N ALA A 189 11.88 -10.01 5.13
CA ALA A 189 11.72 -9.60 3.74
C ALA A 189 10.32 -9.02 3.50
N ALA A 190 10.27 -7.81 2.94
CA ALA A 190 9.02 -7.09 2.70
C ALA A 190 9.01 -6.45 1.31
N ILE A 191 7.92 -6.69 0.57
CA ILE A 191 7.64 -6.05 -0.72
C ILE A 191 6.34 -5.26 -0.59
N ALA A 192 6.39 -3.96 -0.77
CA ALA A 192 5.21 -3.12 -0.86
C ALA A 192 4.62 -3.17 -2.27
N VAL A 193 3.34 -3.48 -2.36
CA VAL A 193 2.60 -3.57 -3.62
C VAL A 193 1.39 -2.65 -3.64
N GLY A 194 1.06 -2.16 -4.84
CA GLY A 194 -0.17 -1.44 -5.09
C GLY A 194 -1.37 -2.37 -5.27
N ARG A 195 -2.53 -1.78 -5.55
CA ARG A 195 -3.82 -2.47 -5.68
C ARG A 195 -3.80 -3.66 -6.64
N TYR A 196 -3.07 -3.52 -7.74
CA TYR A 196 -2.97 -4.55 -8.77
C TYR A 196 -1.66 -5.34 -8.68
N GLY A 197 -0.97 -5.33 -7.55
CA GLY A 197 0.27 -6.12 -7.36
C GLY A 197 1.52 -5.51 -8.00
N ALA A 198 1.44 -4.29 -8.55
CA ALA A 198 2.62 -3.54 -8.98
C ALA A 198 3.50 -3.23 -7.77
N ILE A 199 4.80 -3.51 -7.87
CA ILE A 199 5.75 -3.25 -6.78
C ILE A 199 6.01 -1.75 -6.69
N ILE A 200 5.93 -1.21 -5.47
CA ILE A 200 6.15 0.22 -5.16
C ILE A 200 7.47 0.41 -4.42
N GLY A 201 7.88 -0.58 -3.63
CA GLY A 201 9.16 -0.61 -2.94
C GLY A 201 9.40 -1.99 -2.30
N MET A 202 10.64 -2.26 -1.93
CA MET A 202 11.01 -3.46 -1.18
C MET A 202 12.27 -3.17 -0.34
N ASN A 203 12.55 -3.99 0.67
CA ASN A 203 13.79 -3.89 1.44
C ASN A 203 14.89 -4.83 0.94
N GLY A 204 16.10 -4.68 1.48
CA GLY A 204 17.26 -5.49 1.12
C GLY A 204 17.06 -6.98 1.38
N GLN A 205 16.36 -7.34 2.46
CA GLN A 205 15.95 -8.73 2.69
C GLN A 205 15.10 -9.28 1.54
N ALA A 206 14.13 -8.52 1.01
CA ALA A 206 13.31 -8.95 -0.11
C ALA A 206 14.08 -9.01 -1.43
N GLU A 207 15.01 -8.09 -1.67
CA GLU A 207 15.91 -8.14 -2.84
C GLU A 207 16.76 -9.41 -2.81
N ALA A 208 17.31 -9.77 -1.64
CA ALA A 208 18.06 -11.00 -1.44
C ALA A 208 17.22 -12.27 -1.66
N CYS A 209 15.88 -12.17 -1.62
CA CYS A 209 15.00 -13.28 -1.95
C CYS A 209 14.91 -13.59 -3.44
N LEU A 210 15.21 -12.60 -4.28
CA LEU A 210 15.02 -12.70 -5.71
C LEU A 210 16.02 -13.67 -6.33
N GLY A 211 15.58 -14.41 -7.35
CA GLY A 211 16.39 -15.40 -8.03
C GLY A 211 15.53 -16.31 -8.89
N HIS A 212 15.90 -17.60 -8.94
CA HIS A 212 15.20 -18.59 -9.75
C HIS A 212 13.76 -18.85 -9.27
N ASP A 213 13.54 -18.90 -7.96
CA ASP A 213 12.26 -19.31 -7.37
C ASP A 213 11.25 -18.14 -7.27
N LEU A 214 11.77 -16.93 -7.01
CA LEU A 214 11.02 -15.68 -6.88
C LEU A 214 11.63 -14.64 -7.81
N ALA A 215 10.85 -14.13 -8.77
CA ALA A 215 11.34 -13.18 -9.76
C ALA A 215 10.38 -12.00 -9.93
N ILE A 216 10.92 -10.86 -10.36
CA ILE A 216 10.11 -9.70 -10.75
C ILE A 216 9.95 -9.70 -12.27
N ARG A 217 8.70 -9.67 -12.74
CA ARG A 217 8.38 -9.54 -14.17
C ARG A 217 7.29 -8.49 -14.34
N ASN A 218 7.49 -7.55 -15.26
CA ASN A 218 6.55 -6.44 -15.50
C ASN A 218 6.15 -5.70 -14.21
N ASN A 219 7.14 -5.43 -13.36
CA ASN A 219 6.97 -4.81 -12.04
C ASN A 219 6.03 -5.56 -11.07
N ARG A 220 5.93 -6.90 -11.20
CA ARG A 220 5.13 -7.75 -10.30
C ARG A 220 5.96 -8.94 -9.83
N LEU A 221 5.68 -9.40 -8.61
CA LEU A 221 6.28 -10.63 -8.08
C LEU A 221 5.68 -11.85 -8.81
N THR A 222 6.54 -12.74 -9.25
CA THR A 222 6.19 -14.02 -9.90
C THR A 222 6.92 -15.16 -9.20
N LEU A 223 6.23 -16.29 -9.05
CA LEU A 223 6.73 -17.46 -8.34
C LEU A 223 6.88 -18.61 -9.34
N LEU A 224 7.97 -19.38 -9.23
CA LEU A 224 8.17 -20.57 -10.06
C LEU A 224 7.17 -21.69 -9.72
N ASP A 225 6.86 -21.84 -8.44
CA ASP A 225 5.82 -22.75 -7.98
C ASP A 225 4.46 -22.30 -8.53
N ARG A 226 3.90 -23.11 -9.43
CA ARG A 226 2.65 -22.78 -10.14
C ARG A 226 1.47 -22.61 -9.21
N GLN A 227 1.36 -23.45 -8.16
CA GLN A 227 0.24 -23.37 -7.24
C GLN A 227 0.35 -22.09 -6.39
N ALA A 228 1.54 -21.83 -5.85
CA ALA A 228 1.80 -20.61 -5.10
C ALA A 228 1.58 -19.35 -5.96
N ASN A 229 1.99 -19.37 -7.24
CA ASN A 229 1.78 -18.26 -8.16
C ASN A 229 0.29 -18.02 -8.46
N ALA A 230 -0.50 -19.09 -8.61
CA ALA A 230 -1.95 -18.99 -8.76
C ALA A 230 -2.62 -18.43 -7.49
N ASP A 231 -2.16 -18.84 -6.31
CA ASP A 231 -2.66 -18.32 -5.03
C ASP A 231 -2.28 -16.84 -4.83
N LEU A 232 -1.06 -16.43 -5.19
CA LEU A 232 -0.65 -15.02 -5.23
C LEU A 232 -1.53 -14.19 -6.15
N THR A 233 -1.80 -14.72 -7.35
CA THR A 233 -2.66 -14.04 -8.33
C THR A 233 -4.06 -13.85 -7.76
N ARG A 234 -4.64 -14.89 -7.14
CA ARG A 234 -5.95 -14.81 -6.48
C ARG A 234 -6.00 -13.78 -5.36
N LEU A 235 -4.95 -13.69 -4.51
CA LEU A 235 -4.89 -12.67 -3.46
C LEU A 235 -4.78 -11.25 -4.02
N ILE A 236 -3.99 -11.04 -5.09
CA ILE A 236 -3.91 -9.73 -5.76
C ILE A 236 -5.23 -9.37 -6.44
N ASP A 237 -5.93 -10.33 -7.04
CA ASP A 237 -7.25 -10.10 -7.62
C ASP A 237 -8.28 -9.73 -6.54
N GLN A 238 -8.24 -10.37 -5.37
CA GLN A 238 -9.07 -9.99 -4.24
C GLN A 238 -8.72 -8.59 -3.71
N LEU A 239 -7.42 -8.25 -3.62
CA LEU A 239 -6.95 -6.90 -3.26
C LEU A 239 -7.46 -5.85 -4.26
N ALA A 240 -7.54 -6.18 -5.54
CA ALA A 240 -8.05 -5.27 -6.56
C ALA A 240 -9.49 -4.83 -6.28
N HIS A 241 -10.30 -5.71 -5.68
CA HIS A 241 -11.72 -5.48 -5.38
C HIS A 241 -12.01 -5.18 -3.90
N SER A 242 -10.98 -5.09 -3.04
CA SER A 242 -11.17 -4.77 -1.62
C SER A 242 -11.25 -3.26 -1.39
N SER A 243 -12.20 -2.83 -0.55
CA SER A 243 -12.23 -1.48 0.01
C SER A 243 -11.40 -1.39 1.29
N ASP A 244 -10.93 -0.20 1.65
CA ASP A 244 -10.15 0.04 2.89
C ASP A 244 -10.96 -0.26 4.18
N LEU A 245 -12.29 -0.42 4.06
CA LEU A 245 -13.20 -0.79 5.14
C LEU A 245 -13.25 -2.30 5.39
N GLN A 246 -12.74 -3.12 4.47
CA GLN A 246 -12.71 -4.57 4.61
C GLN A 246 -11.31 -5.07 4.99
N PRO A 247 -11.22 -6.14 5.81
CA PRO A 247 -9.94 -6.79 6.08
C PRO A 247 -9.31 -7.29 4.78
N LEU A 248 -7.99 -7.12 4.66
CA LEU A 248 -7.28 -7.69 3.52
C LEU A 248 -7.34 -9.23 3.53
N PRO A 249 -7.34 -9.85 2.34
CA PRO A 249 -7.11 -11.27 2.20
C PRO A 249 -5.83 -11.70 2.93
N SER A 250 -5.92 -12.70 3.81
CA SER A 250 -4.84 -13.04 4.75
C SER A 250 -4.37 -14.49 4.67
N SER A 251 -4.74 -15.23 3.62
CA SER A 251 -4.29 -16.62 3.44
C SER A 251 -2.78 -16.68 3.18
N PRO A 252 -2.01 -17.46 3.95
CA PRO A 252 -0.58 -17.62 3.69
C PRO A 252 -0.37 -18.40 2.40
N ILE A 253 0.59 -17.95 1.59
CA ILE A 253 1.03 -18.67 0.38
C ILE A 253 2.29 -19.44 0.73
N VAL A 254 2.25 -20.76 0.56
CA VAL A 254 3.41 -21.63 0.77
C VAL A 254 4.08 -21.87 -0.58
N VAL A 255 5.29 -21.35 -0.76
CA VAL A 255 6.09 -21.56 -1.97
C VAL A 255 6.97 -22.78 -1.76
N ARG A 256 6.69 -23.86 -2.50
CA ARG A 256 7.53 -25.08 -2.50
C ARG A 256 8.71 -24.86 -3.45
N ARG A 257 9.91 -25.19 -2.98
CA ARG A 257 11.16 -24.99 -3.72
C ARG A 257 11.88 -26.32 -3.89
N ILE A 258 12.62 -26.46 -4.99
CA ILE A 258 13.45 -27.65 -5.26
C ILE A 258 14.72 -27.55 -4.39
N ASP A 259 15.04 -28.63 -3.67
CA ASP A 259 16.23 -28.77 -2.80
C ASP A 259 16.41 -27.66 -1.74
N LYS A 260 15.35 -26.93 -1.41
CA LYS A 260 15.32 -25.84 -0.45
C LYS A 260 14.07 -25.94 0.43
N ARG A 261 14.11 -25.37 1.64
CA ARG A 261 12.90 -25.36 2.48
C ARG A 261 11.83 -24.42 1.88
N PRO A 262 10.53 -24.66 2.13
CA PRO A 262 9.49 -23.78 1.64
C PRO A 262 9.59 -22.36 2.20
N LEU A 263 9.04 -21.40 1.46
CA LEU A 263 8.85 -20.02 1.91
C LEU A 263 7.38 -19.79 2.21
N VAL A 264 7.09 -18.86 3.12
CA VAL A 264 5.73 -18.42 3.38
C VAL A 264 5.61 -16.95 3.05
N ILE A 265 4.67 -16.60 2.17
CA ILE A 265 4.32 -15.21 1.86
C ILE A 265 3.02 -14.88 2.57
N GLN A 266 3.00 -13.77 3.31
CA GLN A 266 1.81 -13.26 3.99
C GLN A 266 1.54 -11.84 3.53
N MET A 267 0.29 -11.54 3.18
CA MET A 267 -0.14 -10.18 2.88
C MET A 267 -0.55 -9.46 4.17
N GLN A 268 -0.08 -8.22 4.34
CA GLN A 268 -0.46 -7.33 5.43
C GLN A 268 -0.86 -5.96 4.87
N PRO A 269 -1.79 -5.24 5.49
CA PRO A 269 -2.12 -3.89 5.07
C PRO A 269 -0.95 -2.92 5.28
N VAL A 270 -0.78 -1.98 4.35
CA VAL A 270 0.08 -0.82 4.59
C VAL A 270 -0.53 0.00 5.75
N PRO A 271 0.23 0.50 6.73
CA PRO A 271 -0.28 1.38 7.77
C PRO A 271 -0.87 2.68 7.19
N PRO A 272 -1.92 3.27 7.79
CA PRO A 272 -2.59 4.46 7.26
C PRO A 272 -1.65 5.62 6.90
N ALA A 273 -0.63 5.87 7.72
CA ALA A 273 0.37 6.93 7.48
C ALA A 273 1.17 6.77 6.17
N ALA A 274 1.27 5.55 5.63
CA ALA A 274 1.95 5.26 4.37
C ALA A 274 0.96 5.04 3.19
N ARG A 275 -0.35 5.16 3.42
CA ARG A 275 -1.41 5.04 2.40
C ARG A 275 -1.72 6.37 1.74
N SER A 276 -0.71 7.04 1.19
CA SER A 276 -0.99 8.19 0.32
C SER A 276 -1.74 7.71 -0.93
N PRO A 277 -2.91 8.32 -1.28
CA PRO A 277 -3.66 7.94 -2.47
C PRO A 277 -2.82 8.11 -3.75
N PHE A 278 -1.85 9.04 -3.72
CA PHE A 278 -0.98 9.37 -4.84
C PHE A 278 0.27 8.48 -4.96
N LEU A 279 0.60 7.71 -3.92
CA LEU A 279 1.66 6.69 -3.97
C LEU A 279 1.11 5.34 -4.44
N GLY A 280 -0.13 5.03 -4.08
CA GLY A 280 -0.83 3.81 -4.50
C GLY A 280 -0.49 2.55 -3.72
N ALA A 281 0.28 2.62 -2.63
CA ALA A 281 0.65 1.45 -1.82
C ALA A 281 -0.54 0.91 -1.01
N ARG A 282 -0.74 -0.42 -1.05
CA ARG A 282 -1.90 -1.07 -0.42
C ARG A 282 -1.53 -2.17 0.54
N ALA A 283 -0.59 -3.02 0.12
CA ALA A 283 -0.23 -4.19 0.90
C ALA A 283 1.28 -4.36 0.98
N LEU A 284 1.72 -4.98 2.06
CA LEU A 284 3.05 -5.51 2.27
C LEU A 284 2.98 -7.03 2.11
N LEU A 285 3.77 -7.59 1.20
CA LEU A 285 4.03 -9.01 1.12
C LEU A 285 5.25 -9.32 2.00
N LEU A 286 5.01 -9.97 3.12
CA LEU A 286 6.05 -10.43 4.03
C LEU A 286 6.49 -11.83 3.64
N ILE A 287 7.77 -12.02 3.37
CA ILE A 287 8.34 -13.31 2.97
C ILE A 287 9.15 -13.86 4.14
N ARG A 288 8.75 -15.05 4.62
CA ARG A 288 9.43 -15.75 5.72
C ARG A 288 10.15 -16.99 5.18
N TYR A 289 11.45 -17.03 5.44
CA TYR A 289 12.25 -18.23 5.23
C TYR A 289 12.00 -19.22 6.37
N LEU A 290 11.77 -20.48 6.01
CA LEU A 290 11.83 -21.58 6.96
C LEU A 290 13.23 -22.21 7.00
N GLU A 291 14.18 -21.67 6.24
CA GLU A 291 15.61 -22.00 6.31
C GLU A 291 16.23 -21.49 7.60
N GLY A 292 17.19 -22.26 8.11
CA GLY A 292 17.76 -22.16 9.45
C GLY A 292 18.06 -20.74 9.88
N ASN A 293 17.69 -20.48 11.12
CA ASN A 293 17.81 -19.23 11.85
C ASN A 293 19.08 -18.43 11.51
N PRO A 294 19.00 -17.08 11.35
CA PRO A 294 20.18 -16.22 11.37
C PRO A 294 21.08 -16.59 12.54
N ALA A 295 22.39 -16.60 12.31
CA ALA A 295 23.40 -16.99 13.30
C ALA A 295 23.04 -16.42 14.68
N PHE A 296 22.90 -17.28 15.69
CA PHE A 296 22.70 -16.81 17.06
C PHE A 296 23.92 -16.00 17.48
N ASP A 297 23.69 -14.81 18.05
CA ASP A 297 24.76 -14.01 18.62
C ASP A 297 25.36 -14.75 19.83
N GLN A 298 26.54 -15.33 19.61
CA GLN A 298 27.23 -16.10 20.64
C GLN A 298 27.64 -15.22 21.84
N ALA A 299 27.93 -13.94 21.61
CA ALA A 299 28.27 -13.02 22.69
C ALA A 299 27.03 -12.72 23.55
N LEU A 300 25.87 -12.52 22.92
CA LEU A 300 24.60 -12.38 23.63
C LEU A 300 24.28 -13.64 24.44
N LEU A 301 24.35 -14.83 23.83
CA LEU A 301 24.11 -16.09 24.54
C LEU A 301 25.07 -16.29 25.72
N ALA A 302 26.35 -15.95 25.54
CA ALA A 302 27.35 -16.00 26.60
C ALA A 302 27.01 -15.06 27.76
N ALA A 303 26.61 -13.82 27.46
CA ALA A 303 26.24 -12.84 28.47
C ALA A 303 24.94 -13.21 29.21
N THR A 304 23.90 -13.67 28.50
CA THR A 304 22.59 -13.97 29.10
C THR A 304 22.62 -15.20 30.02
N PHE A 305 23.38 -16.23 29.65
CA PHE A 305 23.39 -17.51 30.36
C PHE A 305 24.74 -17.83 31.01
N GLU A 306 25.62 -16.83 31.12
CA GLU A 306 26.97 -16.94 31.68
C GLU A 306 27.79 -18.08 31.04
N LEU A 307 27.60 -18.31 29.74
CA LEU A 307 28.30 -19.38 29.02
C LEU A 307 29.74 -18.96 28.69
N THR A 308 30.66 -19.92 28.69
CA THR A 308 31.99 -19.67 28.13
C THR A 308 31.89 -19.51 26.60
N PRO A 309 32.88 -18.91 25.92
CA PRO A 309 32.87 -18.79 24.46
C PRO A 309 32.72 -20.14 23.74
N ALA A 310 33.28 -21.21 24.30
CA ALA A 310 33.12 -22.56 23.75
C ALA A 310 31.70 -23.09 23.92
N GLN A 311 31.08 -22.86 25.08
CA GLN A 311 29.70 -23.24 25.37
C GLN A 311 28.71 -22.46 24.49
N ALA A 312 28.91 -21.15 24.31
CA ALA A 312 28.06 -20.32 23.46
C ALA A 312 28.13 -20.75 21.99
N ARG A 313 29.33 -21.08 21.48
CA ARG A 313 29.49 -21.71 20.15
C ARG A 313 28.66 -22.97 20.04
N LEU A 314 28.83 -23.90 20.99
CA LEU A 314 28.13 -25.19 20.97
C LEU A 314 26.60 -25.03 21.06
N ALA A 315 26.12 -24.13 21.93
CA ALA A 315 24.70 -23.80 22.07
C ALA A 315 24.10 -23.22 20.78
N ALA A 316 24.80 -22.28 20.12
CA ALA A 316 24.38 -21.72 18.85
C ALA A 316 24.28 -22.78 17.74
N ARG A 317 25.17 -23.78 17.72
CA ARG A 317 25.12 -24.91 16.78
C ARG A 317 23.89 -25.79 17.02
N LEU A 318 23.66 -26.21 18.26
CA LEU A 318 22.51 -27.02 18.63
C LEU A 318 21.19 -26.31 18.32
N ALA A 319 21.14 -24.99 18.52
CA ALA A 319 19.98 -24.16 18.21
C ALA A 319 19.71 -24.01 16.71
N ARG A 320 20.70 -24.24 15.84
CA ARG A 320 20.51 -24.36 14.39
C ARG A 320 19.97 -25.73 13.96
N GLY A 321 19.90 -26.69 14.90
CA GLY A 321 19.46 -28.05 14.65
C GLY A 321 20.60 -29.04 14.37
N ASP A 322 21.86 -28.64 14.56
CA ASP A 322 23.01 -29.55 14.44
C ASP A 322 22.90 -30.68 15.49
N SER A 323 23.28 -31.91 15.11
CA SER A 323 23.45 -33.00 16.06
C SER A 323 24.62 -32.73 17.00
N VAL A 324 24.67 -33.39 18.15
CA VAL A 324 25.80 -33.25 19.08
C VAL A 324 27.12 -33.67 18.43
N GLU A 325 27.07 -34.70 17.59
CA GLU A 325 28.20 -35.25 16.85
C GLU A 325 28.73 -34.24 15.83
N THR A 326 27.85 -33.65 15.01
CA THR A 326 28.22 -32.61 14.04
C THR A 326 28.73 -31.36 14.76
N ALA A 327 28.09 -30.97 15.87
CA ALA A 327 28.48 -29.85 16.70
C ALA A 327 29.89 -30.04 17.28
N ALA A 328 30.20 -31.24 17.79
CA ALA A 328 31.51 -31.61 18.31
C ALA A 328 32.59 -31.60 17.23
N GLN A 329 32.27 -32.11 16.04
CA GLN A 329 33.21 -32.19 14.92
C GLN A 329 33.71 -30.81 14.48
N GLU A 330 32.84 -29.82 14.21
CA GLU A 330 33.37 -28.50 13.82
C GLU A 330 33.93 -27.71 15.02
N ALA A 331 33.55 -28.06 16.25
CA ALA A 331 34.20 -27.50 17.43
C ALA A 331 35.61 -28.07 17.65
N GLY A 332 36.02 -29.11 16.90
CA GLY A 332 37.32 -29.76 17.04
C GLY A 332 37.49 -30.52 18.35
N VAL A 333 36.39 -30.96 18.97
CA VAL A 333 36.40 -31.67 20.26
C VAL A 333 35.82 -33.07 20.15
N ALA A 334 36.24 -33.97 21.03
CA ALA A 334 35.62 -35.29 21.14
C ALA A 334 34.13 -35.16 21.51
N VAL A 335 33.29 -36.06 20.97
CA VAL A 335 31.84 -36.10 21.24
C VAL A 335 31.55 -36.19 22.75
N ALA A 336 32.36 -36.95 23.49
CA ALA A 336 32.24 -37.05 24.96
C ALA A 336 32.45 -35.68 25.65
N THR A 337 33.42 -34.89 25.19
CA THR A 337 33.68 -33.54 25.69
C THR A 337 32.52 -32.59 25.36
N ALA A 338 32.00 -32.66 24.13
CA ALA A 338 30.82 -31.88 23.75
C ALA A 338 29.60 -32.23 24.61
N ARG A 339 29.33 -33.52 24.85
CA ARG A 339 28.24 -33.98 25.73
C ARG A 339 28.39 -33.45 27.16
N ASN A 340 29.60 -33.43 27.70
CA ASN A 340 29.87 -32.84 29.01
C ASN A 340 29.61 -31.33 29.03
N GLN A 341 30.05 -30.60 28.01
CA GLN A 341 29.77 -29.16 27.88
C GLN A 341 28.27 -28.88 27.76
N ILE A 342 27.52 -29.69 27.01
CA ILE A 342 26.06 -29.60 26.89
C ILE A 342 25.36 -29.79 28.23
N LYS A 343 25.83 -30.73 29.07
CA LYS A 343 25.29 -30.91 30.42
C LYS A 343 25.47 -29.65 31.27
N THR A 344 26.63 -28.98 31.16
CA THR A 344 26.85 -27.70 31.85
C THR A 344 25.99 -26.59 31.27
N ILE A 345 25.80 -26.54 29.94
CA ILE A 345 24.89 -25.59 29.30
C ILE A 345 23.48 -25.77 29.86
N PHE A 346 22.96 -27.00 29.89
CA PHE A 346 21.65 -27.33 30.45
C PHE A 346 21.48 -26.86 31.90
N GLN A 347 22.50 -27.04 32.75
CA GLN A 347 22.47 -26.50 34.11
C GLN A 347 22.38 -24.98 34.14
N LYS A 348 23.21 -24.28 33.35
CA LYS A 348 23.24 -22.81 33.30
C LYS A 348 21.98 -22.20 32.70
N THR A 349 21.33 -22.89 31.77
CA THR A 349 20.11 -22.43 31.10
C THR A 349 18.83 -22.92 31.78
N GLY A 350 18.92 -23.75 32.82
CA GLY A 350 17.75 -24.33 33.49
C GLY A 350 16.91 -25.26 32.60
N THR A 351 17.53 -25.91 31.61
CA THR A 351 16.85 -26.79 30.64
C THR A 351 17.29 -28.23 30.86
N HIS A 352 16.46 -29.22 30.53
CA HIS A 352 16.78 -30.63 30.75
C HIS A 352 16.94 -31.44 29.46
N ARG A 353 16.48 -30.90 28.33
CA ARG A 353 16.55 -31.55 27.01
C ARG A 353 17.01 -30.57 25.94
N GLN A 354 17.64 -31.09 24.88
CA GLN A 354 18.09 -30.27 23.76
C GLN A 354 16.93 -29.45 23.16
N ALA A 355 15.74 -30.03 22.98
CA ALA A 355 14.59 -29.29 22.47
C ALA A 355 14.16 -28.10 23.37
N GLU A 356 14.27 -28.23 24.69
CA GLU A 356 13.99 -27.14 25.64
C GLU A 356 15.04 -26.04 25.55
N LEU A 357 16.31 -26.42 25.45
CA LEU A 357 17.41 -25.47 25.21
C LEU A 357 17.17 -24.72 23.89
N VAL A 358 16.91 -25.43 22.79
CA VAL A 358 16.65 -24.80 21.50
C VAL A 358 15.47 -23.82 21.59
N ALA A 359 14.35 -24.24 22.19
CA ALA A 359 13.18 -23.37 22.37
C ALA A 359 13.48 -22.12 23.23
N LEU A 360 14.31 -22.25 24.26
CA LEU A 360 14.73 -21.13 25.11
C LEU A 360 15.63 -20.16 24.34
N LEU A 361 16.64 -20.67 23.63
CA LEU A 361 17.59 -19.86 22.88
C LEU A 361 16.88 -19.04 21.79
N HIS A 362 15.83 -19.58 21.17
CA HIS A 362 15.00 -18.85 20.20
C HIS A 362 14.21 -17.67 20.79
N ARG A 363 14.10 -17.54 22.12
CA ARG A 363 13.46 -16.40 22.80
C ARG A 363 14.42 -15.26 23.12
N VAL A 364 15.73 -15.51 23.07
CA VAL A 364 16.80 -14.55 23.40
C VAL A 364 17.46 -14.05 22.11
N LYS A 365 16.67 -13.92 21.04
CA LYS A 365 17.16 -13.58 19.72
C LYS A 365 16.86 -12.14 19.36
#